data_AF-A0A3A9BNC4-F1
#
_entry.id   AF-A0A3A9BNC4-F1
#
_cell.length_a   1.000
_cell.length_b   1.000
_cell.length_c   1.000
_cell.angle_alpha   90.00
_cell.angle_beta   90.00
_cell.angle_gamma   90.00
#
_symmetry.space_group_name_H-M   'P 1'
#
loop_
_entity.id
_entity.type
_entity.pdbx_description
1 polymer ?
#
loop_
_entity_poly.entity_id
_entity_poly.type
_entity_poly.pdbx_seq_one_letter_code
_entity_poly.pdbx_strand_id
1 'polypeptide(L)'
;MQSILDAITEWIKEILIGAINGNLSTMFGDVNEKVGTIAAEVGQTPQGWNAGIFSMVQTLSENVIVPIAGLVITYVLCVELISMVTEKNNMHDDVCCKRCISNASNTTYSQLICGRMI
;
A
#
# COMPACT_ATOMS: atom_id res chain seq x y z
N MET A 1 20.92 -11.76 70.81
CA MET A 1 21.39 -10.67 69.92
C MET A 1 21.22 -11.00 68.42
N GLN A 2 20.90 -12.25 68.02
CA GLN A 2 20.46 -12.54 66.63
C GLN A 2 19.01 -12.12 66.34
N SER A 3 18.09 -12.31 67.30
CA SER A 3 16.65 -12.10 67.08
C SER A 3 16.24 -10.70 66.59
N ILE A 4 17.00 -9.66 66.94
CA ILE A 4 16.73 -8.28 66.49
C ILE A 4 17.25 -8.05 65.06
N LEU A 5 18.40 -8.67 64.69
CA LEU A 5 18.94 -8.57 63.33
C LEU A 5 18.12 -9.40 62.34
N ASP A 6 17.61 -10.56 62.76
CA ASP A 6 16.72 -11.39 61.95
C ASP A 6 15.38 -10.69 61.72
N ALA A 7 14.75 -10.16 62.79
CA ALA A 7 13.53 -9.38 62.68
C ALA A 7 13.69 -8.15 61.78
N ILE A 8 14.86 -7.50 61.82
CA ILE A 8 15.14 -6.36 60.96
C ILE A 8 15.31 -6.75 59.48
N THR A 9 15.98 -7.87 59.23
CA THR A 9 16.20 -8.38 57.88
C THR A 9 14.88 -8.83 57.23
N GLU A 10 13.98 -9.40 58.01
CA GLU A 10 12.65 -9.82 57.56
C GLU A 10 11.73 -8.63 57.27
N TRP A 11 11.74 -7.61 58.14
CA TRP A 11 11.07 -6.32 57.90
C TRP A 11 11.50 -5.67 56.58
N ILE A 12 12.81 -5.62 56.29
CA ILE A 12 13.33 -5.02 55.06
C ILE A 12 12.91 -5.83 53.83
N LYS A 13 12.92 -7.16 53.90
CA LYS A 13 12.46 -8.02 52.80
C LYS A 13 10.97 -7.82 52.50
N GLU A 14 10.13 -7.69 53.52
CA GLU A 14 8.70 -7.48 53.34
C GLU A 14 8.40 -6.12 52.68
N ILE A 15 9.07 -5.05 53.09
CA ILE A 15 8.91 -3.74 52.44
C ILE A 15 9.40 -3.77 51.00
N LEU A 16 10.53 -4.44 50.71
CA LEU A 16 11.07 -4.51 49.36
C LEU A 16 10.17 -5.34 48.42
N ILE A 17 9.67 -6.48 48.90
CA ILE A 17 8.71 -7.33 48.17
C ILE A 17 7.38 -6.60 47.99
N GLY A 18 6.90 -5.89 49.00
CA GLY A 18 5.69 -5.07 48.92
C GLY A 18 5.82 -3.92 47.92
N ALA A 19 6.97 -3.23 47.89
CA ALA A 19 7.24 -2.17 46.93
C ALA A 19 7.36 -2.68 45.49
N ILE A 20 8.04 -3.82 45.28
CA ILE A 20 8.19 -4.43 43.95
C ILE A 20 6.84 -4.95 43.45
N ASN A 21 6.09 -5.70 44.26
CA ASN A 21 4.77 -6.19 43.88
C ASN A 21 3.78 -5.06 43.67
N GLY A 22 3.84 -3.99 44.49
CA GLY A 22 3.05 -2.79 44.29
C GLY A 22 3.34 -2.13 42.94
N ASN A 23 4.62 -1.92 42.62
CA ASN A 23 5.01 -1.28 41.37
C ASN A 23 4.69 -2.15 40.13
N LEU A 24 4.94 -3.46 40.19
CA LEU A 24 4.55 -4.39 39.12
C LEU A 24 3.04 -4.49 38.96
N SER A 25 2.27 -4.49 40.04
CA SER A 25 0.80 -4.49 39.97
C SER A 25 0.26 -3.21 39.34
N THR A 26 0.86 -2.05 39.64
CA THR A 26 0.51 -0.78 38.99
C THR A 26 0.88 -0.82 37.51
N MET A 27 2.05 -1.32 37.14
CA MET A 27 2.43 -1.47 35.72
C MET A 27 1.53 -2.44 34.95
N PHE A 28 1.09 -3.54 35.56
CA PHE A 28 0.11 -4.44 34.93
C PHE A 28 -1.27 -3.77 34.75
N GLY A 29 -1.68 -2.93 35.70
CA GLY A 29 -2.88 -2.10 35.59
C GLY A 29 -2.78 -1.11 34.42
N ASP A 30 -1.68 -0.36 34.37
CA ASP A 30 -1.42 0.64 33.32
C ASP A 30 -1.35 0.00 31.93
N VAL A 31 -0.69 -1.16 31.80
CA VAL A 31 -0.64 -1.90 30.52
C VAL A 31 -2.04 -2.36 30.10
N ASN A 32 -2.86 -2.84 31.03
CA ASN A 32 -4.22 -3.26 30.73
C ASN A 32 -5.09 -2.08 30.28
N GLU A 33 -4.93 -0.91 30.88
CA GLU A 33 -5.64 0.31 30.48
C GLU A 33 -5.17 0.83 29.11
N LYS A 34 -3.86 0.81 28.84
CA LYS A 34 -3.29 1.16 27.54
C LYS A 34 -3.71 0.17 26.44
N VAL A 35 -3.72 -1.13 26.70
CA VAL A 35 -4.21 -2.13 25.73
C VAL A 35 -5.72 -1.98 25.50
N GLY A 36 -6.50 -1.66 26.54
CA GLY A 36 -7.93 -1.39 26.41
C GLY A 36 -8.25 -0.14 25.57
N THR A 37 -7.46 0.93 25.72
CA THR A 37 -7.59 2.13 24.87
C THR A 37 -7.11 1.88 23.44
N ILE A 38 -5.99 1.18 23.25
CA ILE A 38 -5.50 0.79 21.92
C ILE A 38 -6.52 -0.11 21.20
N ALA A 39 -7.19 -1.04 21.90
CA ALA A 39 -8.25 -1.87 21.34
C ALA A 39 -9.45 -1.04 20.86
N ALA A 40 -9.78 0.05 21.55
CA ALA A 40 -10.81 0.98 21.11
C ALA A 40 -10.35 1.83 19.90
N GLU A 41 -9.08 2.21 19.86
CA GLU A 41 -8.48 3.00 18.77
C GLU A 41 -8.36 2.21 17.46
N VAL A 42 -8.04 0.91 17.51
CA VAL A 42 -7.95 0.05 16.30
C VAL A 42 -9.30 -0.32 15.69
N GLY A 43 -10.40 -0.11 16.44
CA GLY A 43 -11.76 -0.30 15.95
C GLY A 43 -12.35 0.94 15.24
N GLN A 44 -11.69 2.09 15.32
CA GLN A 44 -12.17 3.31 14.67
C GLN A 44 -11.88 3.29 13.17
N THR A 45 -12.75 3.95 12.39
CA THR A 45 -12.47 4.18 10.98
C THR A 45 -11.15 4.97 10.85
N PRO A 46 -10.36 4.78 9.78
CA PRO A 46 -9.08 5.47 9.61
C PRO A 46 -9.15 7.01 9.73
N GLN A 47 -10.33 7.59 9.45
CA GLN A 47 -10.64 9.01 9.66
C GLN A 47 -10.68 9.43 11.14
N GLY A 48 -11.11 8.53 12.03
CA GLY A 48 -11.19 8.76 13.49
C GLY A 48 -9.86 8.60 14.22
N TRP A 49 -8.99 7.68 13.77
CA TRP A 49 -7.69 7.42 14.41
C TRP A 49 -6.61 8.43 14.03
N ASN A 50 -6.48 8.77 12.74
CA ASN A 50 -5.55 9.80 12.28
C ASN A 50 -6.00 10.42 10.95
N ALA A 51 -6.72 11.53 11.04
CA ALA A 51 -7.23 12.25 9.87
C ALA A 51 -6.12 12.70 8.90
N GLY A 52 -4.88 12.90 9.38
CA GLY A 52 -3.75 13.33 8.56
C GLY A 52 -3.28 12.25 7.58
N ILE A 53 -3.12 11.00 8.03
CA ILE A 53 -2.67 9.89 7.19
C ILE A 53 -3.75 9.50 6.18
N PHE A 54 -5.02 9.45 6.61
CA PHE A 54 -6.12 9.19 5.70
C PHE A 54 -6.25 10.27 4.62
N SER A 55 -6.14 11.55 5.00
CA SER A 55 -6.16 12.67 4.05
C SER A 55 -4.98 12.60 3.07
N MET A 56 -3.79 12.18 3.49
CA MET A 56 -2.64 12.02 2.61
C MET A 56 -2.88 10.92 1.56
N VAL A 57 -3.37 9.76 1.97
CA VAL A 57 -3.66 8.64 1.06
C VAL A 57 -4.80 9.01 0.09
N GLN A 58 -5.86 9.65 0.59
CA GLN A 58 -6.96 10.12 -0.25
C GLN A 58 -6.47 11.15 -1.28
N THR A 59 -5.66 12.12 -0.85
CA THR A 59 -5.11 13.17 -1.72
C THR A 59 -4.20 12.57 -2.80
N LEU A 60 -3.38 11.57 -2.47
CA LEU A 60 -2.59 10.85 -3.47
C LEU A 60 -3.48 10.10 -4.47
N SER A 61 -4.51 9.41 -3.99
CA SER A 61 -5.43 8.67 -4.86
C SER A 61 -6.21 9.58 -5.81
N GLU A 62 -6.69 10.73 -5.33
CA GLU A 62 -7.50 11.67 -6.12
C GLU A 62 -6.65 12.41 -7.17
N ASN A 63 -5.40 12.77 -6.85
CA ASN A 63 -4.55 13.51 -7.77
C ASN A 63 -3.88 12.65 -8.85
N VAL A 64 -3.74 11.34 -8.62
CA VAL A 64 -3.06 10.43 -9.56
C VAL A 64 -4.01 9.83 -10.60
N ILE A 65 -5.30 9.66 -10.29
CA ILE A 65 -6.23 8.97 -11.18
C ILE A 65 -6.57 9.76 -12.45
N VAL A 66 -6.76 11.08 -12.32
CA VAL A 66 -7.11 11.99 -13.42
C VAL A 66 -6.00 12.08 -14.48
N PRO A 67 -4.72 12.35 -14.16
CA PRO A 67 -3.67 12.44 -15.17
C PRO A 67 -3.39 11.11 -15.86
N ILE A 68 -3.48 9.97 -15.16
CA ILE A 68 -3.32 8.64 -15.78
C ILE A 68 -4.43 8.39 -16.81
N ALA A 69 -5.69 8.67 -16.45
CA ALA A 69 -6.80 8.55 -17.40
C ALA A 69 -6.61 9.48 -18.62
N GLY A 70 -6.14 10.71 -18.40
CA GLY A 70 -5.84 11.66 -19.47
C GLY A 70 -4.75 11.17 -20.44
N LEU A 71 -3.69 10.54 -19.94
CA LEU A 71 -2.64 9.95 -20.77
C LEU A 71 -3.15 8.78 -21.63
N VAL A 72 -4.00 7.92 -21.07
CA VAL A 72 -4.58 6.79 -21.82
C VAL A 72 -5.53 7.28 -22.90
N ILE A 73 -6.40 8.25 -22.59
CA ILE A 73 -7.35 8.81 -23.56
C ILE A 73 -6.61 9.51 -24.71
N THR A 74 -5.61 10.33 -24.40
CA THR A 74 -4.83 11.02 -25.44
C THR A 74 -4.06 10.02 -26.32
N TYR A 75 -3.53 8.93 -25.75
CA TYR A 75 -2.90 7.87 -26.52
C TYR A 75 -3.87 7.20 -27.51
N VAL A 76 -5.06 6.80 -27.05
CA VAL A 76 -6.09 6.17 -27.91
C VAL A 76 -6.54 7.15 -29.00
N LEU A 77 -6.82 8.41 -28.65
CA LEU A 77 -7.22 9.44 -29.62
C LEU A 77 -6.15 9.71 -30.68
N CYS A 78 -4.87 9.74 -30.32
CA CYS A 78 -3.78 9.92 -31.29
C CYS A 78 -3.70 8.75 -32.28
N VAL A 79 -3.89 7.51 -31.83
CA VAL A 79 -3.91 6.33 -32.72
C VAL A 79 -5.12 6.38 -33.66
N GLU A 80 -6.28 6.75 -33.16
CA GLU A 80 -7.50 6.90 -33.98
C GLU A 80 -7.38 8.05 -34.98
N LEU A 81 -6.83 9.20 -34.58
CA LEU A 81 -6.59 10.34 -35.46
C LEU A 81 -5.61 9.99 -36.58
N ILE A 82 -4.49 9.31 -36.26
CA ILE A 82 -3.53 8.87 -37.28
C ILE A 82 -4.21 7.89 -38.23
N SER A 83 -5.01 6.96 -37.73
CA SER A 83 -5.73 5.99 -38.55
C SER A 83 -6.75 6.67 -39.48
N MET A 84 -7.54 7.61 -38.97
CA MET A 84 -8.52 8.37 -39.75
C MET A 84 -7.84 9.25 -40.81
N VAL A 85 -6.74 9.90 -40.46
CA VAL A 85 -5.98 10.76 -41.38
C VAL A 85 -5.33 9.91 -42.47
N THR A 86 -4.71 8.78 -42.14
CA THR A 86 -4.10 7.87 -43.13
C THR A 86 -5.15 7.22 -44.04
N GLU A 87 -6.32 6.87 -43.52
CA GLU A 87 -7.46 6.36 -44.32
C GLU A 87 -8.06 7.42 -45.24
N LYS A 88 -8.22 8.66 -44.77
CA LYS A 88 -8.76 9.77 -45.58
C LYS A 88 -7.74 10.30 -46.61
N ASN A 89 -6.45 10.06 -46.41
CA ASN A 89 -5.36 10.35 -47.34
C ASN A 89 -4.95 9.12 -48.19
N ASN A 90 -5.89 8.26 -48.57
CA ASN A 90 -5.80 7.33 -49.70
C ASN A 90 -4.46 6.58 -49.93
N MET A 91 -3.82 6.03 -48.90
CA MET A 91 -2.74 5.06 -49.10
C MET A 91 -3.37 3.67 -49.35
N HIS A 92 -3.80 3.44 -50.59
CA HIS A 92 -3.98 2.07 -51.10
C HIS A 92 -2.63 1.36 -50.87
N ASP A 93 -2.63 0.26 -50.12
CA ASP A 93 -1.47 -0.60 -49.78
C ASP A 93 -0.62 -0.30 -48.53
N ASP A 94 -1.24 -0.12 -47.34
CA ASP A 94 -0.47 -0.25 -46.08
C ASP A 94 -1.13 -1.14 -45.01
N VAL A 95 -1.78 -2.23 -45.45
CA VAL A 95 -2.12 -3.36 -44.56
C VAL A 95 -0.93 -4.32 -44.39
N CYS A 96 0.30 -3.91 -44.69
CA CYS A 96 1.49 -4.74 -44.42
C CYS A 96 2.15 -4.47 -43.04
N CYS A 97 1.82 -3.38 -42.34
CA CYS A 97 2.50 -3.01 -41.09
C CYS A 97 1.53 -2.82 -39.91
N LYS A 98 0.47 -3.64 -39.82
CA LYS A 98 -0.28 -3.81 -38.55
C LYS A 98 0.47 -4.71 -37.54
N ARG A 99 1.76 -4.97 -37.78
CA ARG A 99 2.70 -5.73 -36.93
C ARG A 99 3.99 -4.94 -36.63
N CYS A 100 3.96 -3.61 -36.57
CA CYS A 100 5.17 -2.83 -36.28
C CYS A 100 5.18 -2.12 -34.92
N ILE A 101 4.08 -2.14 -34.13
CA ILE A 101 4.09 -1.72 -32.71
C ILE A 101 3.98 -2.94 -31.76
N SER A 102 4.54 -4.08 -32.17
CA SER A 102 4.75 -5.23 -31.28
C SER A 102 5.89 -6.09 -31.80
N ASN A 103 7.06 -5.48 -32.06
CA ASN A 103 8.30 -6.25 -32.15
C ASN A 103 9.56 -5.39 -31.99
N ALA A 104 9.76 -4.83 -30.80
CA ALA A 104 11.10 -4.40 -30.37
C ALA A 104 11.68 -5.32 -29.26
N SER A 105 10.99 -6.42 -28.94
CA SER A 105 11.48 -7.40 -28.00
C SER A 105 11.08 -8.82 -28.41
N ASN A 106 12.05 -9.53 -28.96
CA ASN A 106 12.18 -11.00 -28.94
C ASN A 106 11.51 -11.82 -30.08
N THR A 107 12.34 -12.16 -31.06
CA THR A 107 12.61 -13.55 -31.51
C THR A 107 11.55 -14.30 -32.34
N THR A 108 11.86 -14.42 -33.62
CA THR A 108 11.98 -15.65 -34.44
C THR A 108 10.92 -16.78 -34.35
N TYR A 109 10.39 -17.13 -35.54
CA TYR A 109 9.66 -18.34 -35.97
C TYR A 109 8.13 -18.38 -35.86
N SER A 110 7.51 -18.84 -36.95
CA SER A 110 6.10 -19.27 -37.09
C SER A 110 5.05 -18.15 -37.02
N GLN A 111 4.35 -17.76 -38.09
CA GLN A 111 3.51 -18.57 -38.98
C GLN A 111 3.29 -17.76 -40.28
N LEU A 112 3.72 -18.22 -41.46
CA LEU A 112 2.86 -18.99 -42.37
C LEU A 112 1.56 -18.28 -42.76
N ILE A 113 1.59 -17.23 -43.60
CA ILE A 113 0.63 -17.03 -44.71
C ILE A 113 1.38 -16.33 -45.87
N CYS A 114 2.41 -17.00 -46.39
CA CYS A 114 2.72 -16.88 -47.81
C CYS A 114 1.70 -17.78 -48.51
N GLY A 115 0.56 -17.22 -48.91
CA GLY A 115 -0.59 -17.99 -49.37
C GLY A 115 -1.61 -17.14 -50.11
N ARG A 116 -1.25 -16.76 -51.35
CA ARG A 116 -2.14 -16.59 -52.51
C ARG A 116 -3.62 -16.83 -52.24
N MET A 117 -4.45 -15.79 -52.31
CA MET A 117 -5.74 -15.82 -52.99
C MET A 117 -6.33 -14.40 -53.10
N ILE A 118 -6.34 -13.91 -54.35
CA ILE A 118 -6.97 -12.69 -54.90
C ILE A 118 -6.25 -11.36 -54.60
#